data_AF-A0A6J4MHC6-F1
#
_entry.id   AF-A0A6J4MHC6-F1
#
_cell.length_a   1.000
_cell.length_b   1.000
_cell.length_c   1.000
_cell.angle_alpha   90.00
_cell.angle_beta   90.00
_cell.angle_gamma   90.00
#
_symmetry.space_group_name_H-M   'P 1'
#
loop_
_entity.id
_entity.type
_entity.pdbx_description
1 polymer ?
#
loop_
_entity_poly.entity_id
_entity_poly.type
_entity_poly.pdbx_seq_one_letter_code
_entity_poly.pdbx_strand_id
1 'polypeptide(L)'
;MSGRAAPHVCSSRLSCWRAASWAGRPDIVGGSARHRGRVGGGLGAPDKGSIPAMKLYADSSIRRTRQMVGDVLLLVWVLVWWLVAQAVHDATLQLATPGRELNEAGSGLADQLRDAGSAVDDAPLVGDDLSGPFEGAGNAADQLANAGSGLVDAVDKLAFWLSLSVGAVPILIALAVYLPARWRFVRTATASQRFIDAAADLDLFALRAIGRQPMHRLATVSDDPAGAWRRGDQDVIRKLADLELRDVGLKAPPAAEAART
;
A
#
# COMPACT_ATOMS: atom_id res chain seq x y z
N MET A 1 29.01 53.72 -35.92
CA MET A 1 29.11 52.45 -36.67
C MET A 1 27.91 51.59 -36.26
N SER A 2 26.88 51.42 -37.10
CA SER A 2 26.80 50.40 -38.16
C SER A 2 27.01 48.99 -37.58
N GLY A 3 26.12 47.99 -37.65
CA GLY A 3 24.82 47.82 -38.30
C GLY A 3 24.34 46.36 -38.05
N ARG A 4 23.04 46.11 -38.34
CA ARG A 4 22.39 44.92 -38.98
C ARG A 4 23.16 43.57 -38.96
N ALA A 5 22.56 42.37 -38.91
CA ALA A 5 21.20 41.83 -38.91
C ALA A 5 21.28 40.30 -38.60
N ALA A 6 20.12 39.67 -38.37
CA ALA A 6 19.86 38.25 -38.09
C ALA A 6 20.27 37.27 -39.23
N PRO A 7 20.20 35.92 -39.07
CA PRO A 7 18.90 35.20 -39.08
C PRO A 7 18.77 33.94 -38.18
N HIS A 8 17.52 33.49 -38.10
CA HIS A 8 16.95 32.32 -37.46
C HIS A 8 17.62 30.97 -37.77
N VAL A 9 17.69 30.07 -36.78
CA VAL A 9 17.31 28.65 -36.93
C VAL A 9 16.62 28.15 -35.65
N CYS A 10 15.46 27.55 -35.86
CA CYS A 10 14.59 26.90 -34.89
C CYS A 10 14.79 25.38 -35.02
N SER A 11 14.99 24.65 -33.93
CA SER A 11 14.63 23.22 -33.89
C SER A 11 14.19 22.75 -32.49
N SER A 12 12.88 22.49 -32.44
CA SER A 12 12.17 21.50 -31.60
C SER A 12 12.22 21.60 -30.06
N ARG A 13 11.30 22.40 -29.51
CA ARG A 13 10.36 21.93 -28.48
C ARG A 13 8.94 22.16 -28.99
N LEU A 14 8.36 21.12 -29.60
CA LEU A 14 6.93 21.01 -29.87
C LEU A 14 6.22 20.89 -28.51
N SER A 15 5.39 21.87 -28.13
CA SER A 15 3.94 21.98 -28.46
C SER A 15 3.11 21.14 -27.49
N CYS A 16 1.95 21.53 -26.98
CA CYS A 16 0.98 22.59 -27.25
C CYS A 16 0.02 22.50 -26.03
N TRP A 17 -0.39 23.57 -25.36
CA TRP A 17 -1.66 24.27 -25.58
C TRP A 17 -1.72 25.38 -24.51
N ARG A 18 -1.52 26.66 -24.88
CA ARG A 18 -2.53 27.75 -24.94
C ARG A 18 -3.48 27.77 -23.72
N ALA A 19 -3.48 28.75 -22.82
CA ALA A 19 -3.50 30.23 -22.94
C ALA A 19 -4.74 30.77 -23.66
N ALA A 20 -5.62 31.43 -22.88
CA ALA A 20 -6.58 32.51 -23.21
C ALA A 20 -7.72 32.43 -22.19
N SER A 21 -8.25 33.48 -21.55
CA SER A 21 -8.12 34.92 -21.74
C SER A 21 -8.79 35.59 -20.53
N TRP A 22 -8.04 36.43 -19.81
CA TRP A 22 -8.56 37.36 -18.80
C TRP A 22 -8.55 38.76 -19.41
N ALA A 23 -9.73 39.35 -19.63
CA ALA A 23 -9.90 40.79 -19.87
C ALA A 23 -11.38 41.22 -19.75
N GLY A 24 -11.63 42.29 -19.00
CA GLY A 24 -12.64 43.31 -19.34
C GLY A 24 -14.04 43.25 -18.70
N ARG A 25 -14.29 44.15 -17.74
CA ARG A 25 -15.59 44.75 -17.31
C ARG A 25 -16.23 45.58 -18.47
N PRO A 26 -17.51 46.10 -18.47
CA PRO A 26 -18.28 46.69 -17.34
C PRO A 26 -19.84 46.58 -17.31
N ASP A 27 -20.37 46.91 -16.14
CA ASP A 27 -21.60 47.60 -15.69
C ASP A 27 -22.83 47.72 -16.63
N ILE A 28 -24.01 47.21 -16.19
CA ILE A 28 -25.35 47.70 -16.58
C ILE A 28 -26.33 47.60 -15.39
N VAL A 29 -27.10 48.68 -15.20
CA VAL A 29 -28.10 48.99 -14.16
C VAL A 29 -29.48 48.38 -14.45
N GLY A 30 -30.26 48.09 -13.39
CA GLY A 30 -31.72 47.87 -13.40
C GLY A 30 -32.10 46.63 -12.59
N GLY A 31 -32.82 46.66 -11.46
CA GLY A 31 -33.91 47.52 -11.04
C GLY A 31 -35.24 46.78 -11.26
N SER A 32 -35.77 46.09 -10.25
CA SER A 32 -37.22 45.82 -10.08
C SER A 32 -37.52 44.96 -8.85
N ALA A 33 -38.37 45.51 -7.99
CA ALA A 33 -38.97 44.89 -6.81
C ALA A 33 -40.32 44.21 -7.14
N ARG A 34 -40.66 43.13 -6.41
CA ARG A 34 -41.98 42.82 -5.79
C ARG A 34 -41.99 41.35 -5.34
N HIS A 35 -42.09 41.03 -4.05
CA HIS A 35 -43.29 40.97 -3.19
C HIS A 35 -44.37 39.94 -3.58
N ARG A 36 -44.44 38.88 -2.75
CA ARG A 36 -45.58 38.46 -1.91
C ARG A 36 -46.52 37.34 -2.43
N GLY A 37 -46.71 36.33 -1.56
CA GLY A 37 -47.84 35.39 -1.50
C GLY A 37 -47.43 33.93 -1.77
N ARG A 38 -47.88 32.89 -1.05
CA ARG A 38 -48.94 32.74 -0.04
C ARG A 38 -48.77 31.38 0.64
N VAL A 39 -49.28 31.33 1.88
CA VAL A 39 -49.26 30.26 2.89
C VAL A 39 -50.26 29.13 2.59
N GLY A 40 -49.91 27.91 3.01
CA GLY A 40 -50.81 26.78 3.31
C GLY A 40 -49.96 25.56 3.65
N GLY A 41 -49.95 24.93 4.83
CA GLY A 41 -50.97 24.85 5.88
C GLY A 41 -51.53 23.42 5.90
N GLY A 42 -50.78 22.46 6.45
CA GLY A 42 -51.22 21.07 6.59
C GLY A 42 -50.32 20.28 7.55
N LEU A 43 -50.66 20.28 8.83
CA LEU A 43 -50.05 19.43 9.87
C LEU A 43 -50.66 18.03 9.79
N GLY A 44 -49.87 17.04 9.36
CA GLY A 44 -50.17 15.61 9.44
C GLY A 44 -49.52 14.97 10.68
N ALA A 45 -50.22 14.00 11.28
CA ALA A 45 -49.93 13.33 12.55
C ALA A 45 -48.53 12.67 12.69
N PRO A 46 -48.02 12.47 13.93
CA PRO A 46 -46.71 11.85 14.16
C PRO A 46 -46.73 10.35 13.89
N ASP A 47 -45.81 9.87 13.04
CA ASP A 47 -45.60 8.44 12.80
C ASP A 47 -44.84 7.77 13.95
N LYS A 48 -45.13 6.47 14.12
CA LYS A 48 -44.62 5.62 15.19
C LYS A 48 -43.18 5.21 14.89
N GLY A 49 -42.30 5.54 15.84
CA GLY A 49 -40.97 4.97 16.08
C GLY A 49 -40.49 3.89 15.12
N SER A 50 -39.83 4.31 14.04
CA SER A 50 -38.85 3.49 13.35
C SER A 50 -37.47 3.87 13.87
N ILE A 51 -36.83 2.96 14.60
CA ILE A 51 -35.43 3.12 14.99
C ILE A 51 -34.62 3.09 13.70
N PRO A 52 -33.82 4.14 13.38
CA PRO A 52 -32.96 4.11 12.21
C PRO A 52 -31.91 3.01 12.42
N ALA A 53 -32.09 1.90 11.70
CA ALA A 53 -31.06 0.88 11.57
C ALA A 53 -29.82 1.56 10.97
N MET A 54 -28.73 1.59 11.74
CA MET A 54 -27.42 2.04 11.25
C MET A 54 -27.01 1.19 10.03
N LYS A 55 -27.18 1.73 8.83
CA LYS A 55 -26.64 1.13 7.60
C LYS A 55 -25.14 1.42 7.54
N LEU A 56 -24.37 0.43 7.95
CA LEU A 56 -22.92 0.48 8.15
C LEU A 56 -22.08 0.21 6.89
N TYR A 57 -22.60 0.37 5.66
CA TYR A 57 -21.76 0.21 4.46
C TYR A 57 -22.25 1.03 3.27
N ALA A 58 -21.40 1.95 2.81
CA ALA A 58 -21.49 2.58 1.51
C ALA A 58 -20.85 1.66 0.45
N ASP A 59 -21.63 1.33 -0.57
CA ASP A 59 -21.23 0.58 -1.75
C ASP A 59 -20.21 1.38 -2.59
N SER A 60 -18.92 1.04 -2.48
CA SER A 60 -17.92 1.40 -3.49
C SER A 60 -17.19 0.13 -3.93
N SER A 61 -17.92 -0.73 -4.66
CA SER A 61 -17.53 -2.08 -5.04
C SER A 61 -16.20 -2.17 -5.82
N ILE A 62 -15.88 -1.16 -6.63
CA ILE A 62 -14.62 -1.08 -7.41
C ILE A 62 -13.39 -0.77 -6.55
N ARG A 63 -13.54 -0.03 -5.44
CA ARG A 63 -12.41 0.29 -4.54
C ARG A 63 -12.14 -0.85 -3.58
N ARG A 64 -13.19 -1.54 -3.13
CA ARG A 64 -13.10 -2.68 -2.22
C ARG A 64 -12.37 -3.87 -2.86
N THR A 65 -12.60 -4.14 -4.15
CA THR A 65 -11.87 -5.19 -4.89
C THR A 65 -10.38 -4.87 -5.06
N ARG A 66 -10.03 -3.62 -5.41
CA ARG A 66 -8.61 -3.22 -5.50
C ARG A 66 -7.86 -3.34 -4.18
N GLN A 67 -8.53 -3.08 -3.06
CA GLN A 67 -7.94 -3.19 -1.73
C GLN A 67 -7.73 -4.66 -1.34
N MET A 68 -8.72 -5.53 -1.55
CA MET A 68 -8.59 -6.98 -1.35
C MET A 68 -7.46 -7.56 -2.21
N VAL A 69 -7.40 -7.20 -3.49
CA VAL A 69 -6.33 -7.65 -4.40
C VAL A 69 -4.96 -7.14 -3.93
N GLY A 70 -4.87 -5.89 -3.48
CA GLY A 70 -3.62 -5.33 -2.97
C GLY A 70 -3.14 -6.01 -1.68
N ASP A 71 -4.03 -6.25 -0.73
CA ASP A 71 -3.71 -6.95 0.53
C ASP A 71 -3.31 -8.41 0.24
N VAL A 72 -4.03 -9.12 -0.65
CA VAL A 72 -3.67 -10.48 -1.09
C VAL A 72 -2.33 -10.52 -1.81
N LEU A 73 -2.07 -9.59 -2.73
CA LEU A 73 -0.78 -9.50 -3.42
C LEU A 73 0.37 -9.24 -2.45
N LEU A 74 0.17 -8.39 -1.45
CA LEU A 74 1.17 -8.15 -0.41
C LEU A 74 1.43 -9.41 0.41
N LEU A 75 0.37 -10.14 0.80
CA LEU A 75 0.50 -11.40 1.54
C LEU A 75 1.24 -12.47 0.73
N VAL A 76 0.87 -12.65 -0.55
CA VAL A 76 1.57 -13.56 -1.47
C VAL A 76 3.02 -13.16 -1.64
N TRP A 77 3.30 -11.86 -1.78
CA TRP A 77 4.66 -11.34 -1.89
C TRP A 77 5.50 -11.66 -0.65
N VAL A 78 4.97 -11.39 0.54
CA VAL A 78 5.63 -11.73 1.81
C VAL A 78 5.87 -13.23 1.91
N LEU A 79 4.88 -14.05 1.56
CA LEU A 79 4.99 -15.51 1.59
C LEU A 79 6.10 -16.00 0.66
N VAL A 80 6.15 -15.51 -0.58
CA VAL A 80 7.20 -15.87 -1.55
C VAL A 80 8.58 -15.53 -1.01
N TRP A 81 8.78 -14.32 -0.49
CA TRP A 81 10.10 -13.92 0.04
C TRP A 81 10.48 -14.64 1.33
N TRP A 82 9.50 -14.99 2.16
CA TRP A 82 9.74 -15.85 3.31
C TRP A 82 10.22 -17.24 2.88
N LEU A 83 9.57 -17.86 1.89
CA LEU A 83 10.01 -19.15 1.33
C LEU A 83 11.42 -19.06 0.72
N VAL A 84 11.73 -17.99 0.01
CA VAL A 84 13.08 -17.74 -0.53
C VAL A 84 14.10 -17.61 0.60
N ALA A 85 13.78 -16.88 1.67
CA ALA A 85 14.67 -16.74 2.82
C ALA A 85 14.96 -18.07 3.51
N GLN A 86 13.94 -18.93 3.68
CA GLN A 86 14.11 -20.29 4.21
C GLN A 86 15.02 -21.13 3.31
N ALA A 87 14.76 -21.12 1.99
CA ALA A 87 15.58 -21.86 1.04
C ALA A 87 17.05 -21.41 1.06
N VAL A 88 17.32 -20.10 1.17
CA VAL A 88 18.67 -19.56 1.29
C VAL A 88 19.32 -19.97 2.61
N HIS A 89 18.59 -19.95 3.73
CA HIS A 89 19.08 -20.39 5.02
C HIS A 89 19.52 -21.85 4.98
N ASP A 90 18.64 -22.74 4.51
CA ASP A 90 18.89 -24.18 4.43
C ASP A 90 20.04 -24.50 3.47
N ALA A 91 20.09 -23.84 2.31
CA ALA A 91 21.19 -23.98 1.37
C ALA A 91 22.52 -23.53 1.99
N THR A 92 22.50 -22.50 2.83
CA THR A 92 23.71 -22.02 3.51
C THR A 92 24.14 -22.99 4.62
N LEU A 93 23.21 -23.54 5.40
CA LEU A 93 23.51 -24.54 6.44
C LEU A 93 24.13 -25.82 5.89
N GLN A 94 23.93 -26.15 4.61
CA GLN A 94 24.61 -27.27 3.96
C GLN A 94 26.13 -27.07 3.88
N LEU A 95 26.62 -25.82 3.87
CA LEU A 95 28.05 -25.49 3.92
C LEU A 95 28.70 -25.86 5.26
N ALA A 96 27.91 -26.11 6.31
CA ALA A 96 28.44 -26.52 7.62
C ALA A 96 28.81 -28.01 7.66
N THR A 97 28.37 -28.81 6.69
CA THR A 97 28.60 -30.27 6.66
C THR A 97 30.09 -30.64 6.78
N PRO A 98 31.02 -30.05 6.01
CA PRO A 98 32.44 -30.34 6.15
C PRO A 98 32.98 -29.95 7.54
N GLY A 99 32.47 -28.88 8.15
CA GLY A 99 32.86 -28.47 9.50
C GLY A 99 32.47 -29.50 10.57
N ARG A 100 31.27 -30.10 10.44
CA ARG A 100 30.80 -31.17 11.33
C ARG A 100 31.65 -32.43 11.17
N GLU A 101 31.92 -32.83 9.93
CA GLU A 101 32.77 -33.99 9.63
C GLU A 101 34.20 -33.79 10.17
N LEU A 102 34.78 -32.61 10.01
CA LEU A 102 36.08 -32.27 10.60
C LEU A 102 36.05 -32.32 12.13
N ASN A 103 34.99 -31.80 12.75
CA ASN A 103 34.84 -31.82 14.20
C ASN A 103 34.74 -33.26 14.73
N GLU A 104 33.91 -34.10 14.12
CA GLU A 104 33.75 -35.51 14.48
C GLU A 104 35.04 -36.31 14.26
N ALA A 105 35.71 -36.12 13.12
CA ALA A 105 36.97 -36.80 12.82
C ALA A 105 38.10 -36.35 13.77
N GLY A 106 38.19 -35.05 14.07
CA GLY A 106 39.20 -34.49 14.97
C GLY A 106 39.01 -34.95 16.41
N SER A 107 37.78 -34.90 16.92
CA SER A 107 37.46 -35.36 18.29
C SER A 107 37.67 -36.86 18.44
N GLY A 108 37.18 -37.67 17.49
CA GLY A 108 37.41 -39.11 17.51
C GLY A 108 38.90 -39.49 17.42
N LEU A 109 39.70 -38.73 16.68
CA LEU A 109 41.16 -38.91 16.63
C LEU A 109 41.82 -38.50 17.96
N ALA A 110 41.38 -37.40 18.57
CA ALA A 110 41.90 -36.95 19.86
C ALA A 110 41.65 -37.99 20.96
N ASP A 111 40.46 -38.58 20.99
CA ASP A 111 40.09 -39.64 21.92
C ASP A 111 40.98 -40.88 21.74
N GLN A 112 41.11 -41.37 20.49
CA GLN A 112 41.98 -42.52 20.19
C GLN A 112 43.45 -42.28 20.57
N LEU A 113 43.96 -41.06 20.39
CA LEU A 113 45.33 -40.70 20.76
C LEU A 113 45.50 -40.61 22.28
N ARG A 114 44.52 -40.09 23.02
CA ARG A 114 44.55 -40.10 24.50
C ARG A 114 44.46 -41.50 25.07
N ASP A 115 43.62 -42.35 24.50
CA ASP A 115 43.50 -43.75 24.90
C ASP A 115 44.83 -44.49 24.67
N ALA A 116 45.47 -44.26 23.51
CA ALA A 116 46.79 -44.82 23.21
C ALA A 116 47.88 -44.30 24.15
N GLY A 117 47.88 -42.99 24.45
CA GLY A 117 48.80 -42.38 25.41
C GLY A 117 48.66 -42.99 26.80
N SER A 118 47.41 -43.17 27.25
CA SER A 118 47.09 -43.76 28.56
C SER A 118 47.52 -45.22 28.65
N ALA A 119 47.32 -46.00 27.59
CA ALA A 119 47.75 -47.40 27.53
C ALA A 119 49.28 -47.56 27.56
N VAL A 120 50.01 -46.56 27.06
CA VAL A 120 51.49 -46.55 27.04
C VAL A 120 52.07 -46.03 28.36
N ASP A 121 51.34 -45.15 29.06
CA ASP A 121 51.70 -44.62 30.37
C ASP A 121 51.86 -45.72 31.44
N ASP A 122 51.09 -46.81 31.31
CA ASP A 122 51.15 -47.99 32.20
C ASP A 122 52.45 -48.81 32.09
N ALA A 123 53.39 -48.45 31.20
CA ALA A 123 54.64 -49.18 30.98
C ALA A 123 55.72 -48.84 32.03
N PRO A 124 56.26 -49.82 32.80
CA PRO A 124 57.29 -49.56 33.80
C PRO A 124 58.61 -49.10 33.14
N LEU A 125 59.20 -48.02 33.68
CA LEU A 125 60.46 -47.36 33.29
C LEU A 125 60.43 -46.38 32.10
N VAL A 126 59.37 -46.34 31.27
CA VAL A 126 59.34 -45.49 30.05
C VAL A 126 57.98 -44.84 29.72
N GLY A 127 56.95 -45.01 30.56
CA GLY A 127 55.60 -44.49 30.32
C GLY A 127 55.56 -42.99 29.99
N ASP A 128 56.13 -42.15 30.87
CA ASP A 128 56.14 -40.69 30.72
C ASP A 128 56.80 -40.18 29.42
N ASP A 129 57.91 -40.82 29.01
CA ASP A 129 58.66 -40.42 27.80
C ASP A 129 57.91 -40.77 26.50
N LEU A 130 56.98 -41.74 26.57
CA LEU A 130 56.23 -42.24 25.43
C LEU A 130 54.79 -41.72 25.38
N SER A 131 54.17 -41.34 26.50
CA SER A 131 52.79 -40.82 26.56
C SER A 131 52.70 -39.36 26.07
N GLY A 132 53.71 -38.53 26.34
CA GLY A 132 53.73 -37.11 25.97
C GLY A 132 53.48 -36.81 24.47
N PRO A 133 54.11 -37.52 23.51
CA PRO A 133 53.81 -37.37 22.08
C PRO A 133 52.35 -37.67 21.71
N PHE A 134 51.73 -38.67 22.34
CA PHE A 134 50.33 -39.01 22.09
C PHE A 134 49.38 -37.95 22.66
N GLU A 135 49.65 -37.43 23.86
CA GLU A 135 48.90 -36.30 24.41
C GLU A 135 49.02 -35.05 23.54
N GLY A 136 50.23 -34.74 23.07
CA GLY A 136 50.47 -33.61 22.16
C GLY A 136 49.71 -33.75 20.85
N ALA A 137 49.71 -34.95 20.26
CA ALA A 137 48.94 -35.25 19.06
C ALA A 137 47.42 -35.16 19.31
N GLY A 138 46.93 -35.64 20.46
CA GLY A 138 45.53 -35.50 20.87
C GLY A 138 45.11 -34.04 21.00
N ASN A 139 45.94 -33.20 21.63
CA ASN A 139 45.69 -31.77 21.74
C ASN A 139 45.71 -31.05 20.37
N ALA A 140 46.51 -31.51 19.41
CA ALA A 140 46.49 -30.99 18.05
C ALA A 140 45.19 -31.41 17.32
N ALA A 141 44.75 -32.65 17.52
CA ALA A 141 43.47 -33.15 16.99
C ALA A 141 42.26 -32.40 17.60
N ASP A 142 42.30 -32.07 18.90
CA ASP A 142 41.30 -31.21 19.55
C ASP A 142 41.25 -29.81 18.92
N GLN A 143 42.40 -29.21 18.60
CA GLN A 143 42.45 -27.91 17.91
C GLN A 143 41.82 -27.98 16.52
N LEU A 144 42.02 -29.08 15.79
CA LEU A 144 41.36 -29.31 14.51
C LEU A 144 39.84 -29.47 14.68
N ALA A 145 39.40 -30.20 15.70
CA ALA A 145 37.99 -30.36 15.99
C ALA A 145 37.33 -29.00 16.30
N ASN A 146 37.96 -28.21 17.17
CA ASN A 146 37.53 -26.86 17.54
C ASN A 146 37.52 -25.89 16.34
N ALA A 147 38.42 -26.05 15.38
CA ALA A 147 38.36 -25.29 14.14
C ALA A 147 37.15 -25.69 13.29
N GLY A 148 36.81 -26.99 13.25
CA GLY A 148 35.60 -27.51 12.61
C GLY A 148 34.32 -26.92 13.20
N SER A 149 34.18 -26.94 14.53
CA SER A 149 33.02 -26.33 15.21
C SER A 149 32.95 -24.82 15.00
N GLY A 150 34.10 -24.12 15.02
CA GLY A 150 34.16 -22.70 14.70
C GLY A 150 33.68 -22.35 13.28
N LEU A 151 33.94 -23.23 12.30
CA LEU A 151 33.42 -23.07 10.94
C LEU A 151 31.90 -23.26 10.89
N VAL A 152 31.36 -24.26 11.60
CA VAL A 152 29.91 -24.48 11.72
C VAL A 152 29.23 -23.23 12.30
N ASP A 153 29.75 -22.70 13.41
CA ASP A 153 29.23 -21.48 14.04
C ASP A 153 29.26 -20.26 13.11
N ALA A 154 30.31 -20.12 12.31
CA ALA A 154 30.43 -19.04 11.34
C ALA A 154 29.40 -19.19 10.21
N VAL A 155 29.19 -20.40 9.70
CA VAL A 155 28.17 -20.71 8.69
C VAL A 155 26.77 -20.46 9.24
N ASP A 156 26.48 -20.84 10.48
CA ASP A 156 25.18 -20.60 11.11
C ASP A 156 24.86 -19.09 11.21
N LYS A 157 25.84 -18.29 11.64
CA LYS A 157 25.71 -16.82 11.68
C LYS A 157 25.53 -16.23 10.29
N LEU A 158 26.27 -16.71 9.30
CA LEU A 158 26.14 -16.29 7.90
C LEU A 158 24.74 -16.62 7.37
N ALA A 159 24.27 -17.85 7.58
CA ALA A 159 22.96 -18.32 7.16
C ALA A 159 21.85 -17.47 7.76
N PHE A 160 21.98 -17.08 9.03
CA PHE A 160 21.03 -16.18 9.69
C PHE A 160 21.00 -14.79 9.02
N TRP A 161 22.13 -14.11 8.94
CA TRP A 161 22.17 -12.73 8.44
C TRP A 161 21.87 -12.63 6.95
N LEU A 162 22.32 -13.61 6.15
CA LEU A 162 22.06 -13.67 4.72
C LEU A 162 20.56 -13.88 4.44
N SER A 163 19.95 -14.90 5.06
CA SER A 163 18.51 -15.17 4.88
C SER A 163 17.65 -14.01 5.37
N LEU A 164 17.98 -13.42 6.52
CA LEU A 164 17.31 -12.25 7.04
C LEU A 164 17.39 -11.09 6.05
N SER A 165 18.56 -10.80 5.49
CA SER A 165 18.74 -9.71 4.53
C SER A 165 17.96 -9.96 3.24
N VAL A 166 18.05 -11.17 2.69
CA VAL A 166 17.37 -11.57 1.45
C VAL A 166 15.84 -11.51 1.60
N GLY A 167 15.29 -11.92 2.75
CA GLY A 167 13.85 -11.86 3.00
C GLY A 167 13.37 -10.47 3.41
N ALA A 168 14.05 -9.83 4.36
CA ALA A 168 13.58 -8.58 4.97
C ALA A 168 13.64 -7.40 4.01
N VAL A 169 14.69 -7.25 3.20
CA VAL A 169 14.84 -6.11 2.29
C VAL A 169 13.65 -5.95 1.32
N PRO A 170 13.26 -6.95 0.53
CA PRO A 170 12.13 -6.82 -0.39
C PRO A 170 10.78 -6.68 0.32
N ILE A 171 10.63 -7.28 1.50
CA ILE A 171 9.43 -7.11 2.34
C ILE A 171 9.34 -5.67 2.83
N LEU A 172 10.42 -5.12 3.38
CA LEU A 172 10.48 -3.75 3.87
C LEU A 172 10.26 -2.73 2.75
N ILE A 173 10.81 -2.97 1.55
CA ILE A 173 10.55 -2.13 0.38
C ILE A 173 9.06 -2.16 0.01
N ALA A 174 8.46 -3.34 -0.05
CA ALA A 174 7.03 -3.48 -0.35
C ALA A 174 6.17 -2.76 0.70
N LEU A 175 6.48 -2.93 1.99
CA LEU A 175 5.80 -2.22 3.09
C LEU A 175 5.98 -0.70 2.98
N ALA A 176 7.21 -0.24 2.73
CA ALA A 176 7.53 1.18 2.62
C ALA A 176 6.82 1.87 1.45
N VAL A 177 6.55 1.15 0.36
CA VAL A 177 5.76 1.66 -0.77
C VAL A 177 4.25 1.56 -0.49
N TYR A 178 3.79 0.45 0.12
CA TYR A 178 2.38 0.16 0.29
C TYR A 178 1.72 0.92 1.45
N LEU A 179 2.40 1.03 2.60
CA LEU A 179 1.86 1.68 3.80
C LEU A 179 1.56 3.17 3.59
N PRO A 180 2.43 4.01 2.99
CA PRO A 180 2.14 5.42 2.78
C PRO A 180 1.01 5.64 1.77
N ALA A 181 0.95 4.81 0.72
CA ALA A 181 -0.13 4.86 -0.25
C ALA A 181 -1.48 4.58 0.42
N ARG A 182 -1.53 3.57 1.28
CA ARG A 182 -2.71 3.22 2.08
C ARG A 182 -3.07 4.33 3.06
N TRP A 183 -2.07 4.88 3.77
CA TRP A 183 -2.29 5.93 4.75
C TRP A 183 -2.78 7.24 4.12
N ARG A 184 -2.22 7.64 2.97
CA ARG A 184 -2.70 8.79 2.20
C ARG A 184 -4.15 8.59 1.74
N PHE A 185 -4.51 7.40 1.28
CA PHE A 185 -5.88 7.11 0.84
C PHE A 185 -6.88 7.20 2.00
N VAL A 186 -6.56 6.60 3.15
CA VAL A 186 -7.39 6.68 4.36
C VAL A 186 -7.56 8.15 4.80
N ARG A 187 -6.48 8.95 4.78
CA ARG A 187 -6.54 10.36 5.20
C ARG A 187 -7.36 11.22 4.25
N THR A 188 -7.23 11.02 2.93
CA THR A 188 -8.02 11.73 1.90
C THR A 188 -9.50 11.32 1.95
N ALA A 189 -9.79 10.05 2.21
CA ALA A 189 -11.17 9.57 2.38
C ALA A 189 -11.83 10.14 3.65
N THR A 190 -11.09 10.22 4.76
CA THR A 190 -11.59 10.74 6.04
C THR A 190 -11.84 12.25 5.99
N ALA A 191 -11.03 13.00 5.21
CA ALA A 191 -11.26 14.43 4.99
C ALA A 191 -12.52 14.72 4.16
N SER A 192 -12.92 13.78 3.30
CA SER A 192 -14.12 13.92 2.45
C SER A 192 -15.41 13.52 3.16
N GLN A 193 -15.34 12.61 4.15
CA GLN A 193 -16.52 12.16 4.92
C GLN A 193 -17.04 13.18 5.94
N ARG A 194 -16.27 14.22 6.30
CA ARG A 194 -16.69 15.23 7.28
C ARG A 194 -17.52 16.39 6.72
N PHE A 195 -17.83 16.42 5.42
CA PHE A 195 -18.46 17.57 4.75
C PHE A 195 -19.80 17.27 4.04
N ILE A 196 -20.37 16.08 4.21
CA ILE A 196 -21.48 15.60 3.37
C ILE A 196 -22.77 15.56 4.22
N ASP A 197 -23.44 16.71 4.28
CA ASP A 197 -24.84 16.85 4.72
C ASP A 197 -25.75 16.58 3.52
N ALA A 198 -26.63 15.58 3.66
CA ALA A 198 -27.32 14.86 2.58
C ALA A 198 -28.10 15.70 1.54
N ALA A 199 -28.44 16.95 1.85
CA ALA A 199 -29.13 17.86 0.92
C ALA A 199 -28.16 18.77 0.13
N ALA A 200 -27.03 19.17 0.73
CA ALA A 200 -26.00 19.97 0.06
C ALA A 200 -25.19 19.14 -0.96
N ASP A 201 -25.17 17.81 -0.79
CA ASP A 201 -24.43 16.90 -1.66
C ASP A 201 -25.07 16.68 -3.02
N LEU A 202 -26.40 16.59 -3.09
CA LEU A 202 -27.10 16.38 -4.36
C LEU A 202 -26.86 17.55 -5.32
N ASP A 203 -26.84 18.77 -4.80
CA ASP A 203 -26.59 19.97 -5.61
C ASP A 203 -25.13 20.05 -6.07
N LEU A 204 -24.18 19.63 -5.22
CA LEU A 204 -22.77 19.55 -5.58
C LEU A 204 -22.47 18.45 -6.62
N PHE A 205 -23.15 17.29 -6.51
CA PHE A 205 -23.08 16.23 -7.52
C PHE A 205 -23.77 16.64 -8.82
N ALA A 206 -24.91 17.33 -8.77
CA ALA A 206 -25.57 17.87 -9.95
C ALA A 206 -24.70 18.91 -10.66
N LEU A 207 -24.06 19.82 -9.92
CA LEU A 207 -23.14 20.82 -10.49
C LEU A 207 -21.91 20.17 -11.12
N ARG A 208 -21.36 19.14 -10.48
CA ARG A 208 -20.25 18.34 -11.03
C ARG A 208 -20.66 17.58 -12.29
N ALA A 209 -21.89 17.04 -12.33
CA ALA A 209 -22.45 16.41 -13.51
C ALA A 209 -22.50 17.40 -14.68
N ILE A 210 -23.02 18.61 -14.46
CA ILE A 210 -23.08 19.67 -15.49
C ILE A 210 -21.67 20.04 -16.00
N GLY A 211 -20.68 20.09 -15.09
CA GLY A 211 -19.31 20.50 -15.43
C GLY A 211 -18.41 19.42 -16.04
N ARG A 212 -18.77 18.13 -15.94
CA ARG A 212 -17.91 17.01 -16.37
C ARG A 212 -18.56 16.00 -17.29
N GLN A 213 -19.89 15.89 -17.29
CA GLN A 213 -20.57 14.89 -18.11
C GLN A 213 -20.67 15.35 -19.57
N PRO A 214 -20.52 14.43 -20.54
CA PRO A 214 -20.60 14.77 -21.95
C PRO A 214 -22.04 15.17 -22.34
N MET A 215 -22.16 16.13 -23.26
CA MET A 215 -23.43 16.80 -23.61
C MET A 215 -24.57 15.84 -24.00
N HIS A 216 -24.26 14.72 -24.64
CA HIS A 216 -25.26 13.72 -25.03
C HIS A 216 -25.95 13.05 -23.83
N ARG A 217 -25.27 12.92 -22.68
CA ARG A 217 -25.86 12.37 -21.45
C ARG A 217 -26.67 13.42 -20.67
N LEU A 218 -26.26 14.68 -20.73
CA LEU A 218 -27.04 15.77 -20.13
C LEU A 218 -28.37 15.98 -20.87
N ALA A 219 -28.35 15.88 -22.20
CA ALA A 219 -29.53 15.98 -23.05
C ALA A 219 -30.57 14.87 -22.79
N THR A 220 -30.15 13.70 -22.31
CA THR A 220 -31.10 12.64 -21.90
C THR A 220 -31.84 12.95 -20.60
N VAL A 221 -31.36 13.93 -19.81
CA VAL A 221 -31.98 14.33 -18.54
C VAL A 221 -32.92 15.50 -18.73
N SER A 222 -32.48 16.53 -19.48
CA SER A 222 -33.26 17.73 -19.78
C SER A 222 -32.69 18.40 -21.03
N ASP A 223 -33.56 19.02 -21.83
CA ASP A 223 -33.17 19.84 -22.99
C ASP A 223 -32.41 21.11 -22.58
N ASP A 224 -32.62 21.59 -21.34
CA ASP A 224 -31.91 22.72 -20.71
C ASP A 224 -31.48 22.36 -19.27
N PRO A 225 -30.41 21.58 -19.08
CA PRO A 225 -29.98 21.11 -17.76
C PRO A 225 -29.44 22.26 -16.88
N ALA A 226 -28.77 23.25 -17.48
CA ALA A 226 -28.20 24.38 -16.76
C ALA A 226 -29.25 25.41 -16.31
N GLY A 227 -30.32 25.61 -17.09
CA GLY A 227 -31.43 26.45 -16.68
C GLY A 227 -32.35 25.74 -15.70
N ALA A 228 -32.59 24.43 -15.84
CA ALA A 228 -33.37 23.66 -14.87
C ALA A 228 -32.72 23.63 -13.48
N TRP A 229 -31.39 23.47 -13.44
CA TRP A 229 -30.61 23.60 -12.21
C TRP A 229 -30.74 25.02 -11.60
N ARG A 230 -30.59 26.08 -12.40
CA ARG A 230 -30.75 27.47 -11.94
C ARG A 230 -32.15 27.82 -11.40
N ARG A 231 -33.19 27.14 -11.90
CA ARG A 231 -34.57 27.29 -11.42
C ARG A 231 -34.86 26.48 -10.16
N GLY A 232 -33.90 25.69 -9.67
CA GLY A 232 -34.04 24.86 -8.48
C GLY A 232 -34.93 23.65 -8.68
N ASP A 233 -35.05 23.13 -9.90
CA ASP A 233 -35.87 21.94 -10.21
C ASP A 233 -35.27 20.71 -9.54
N GLN A 234 -35.89 20.29 -8.44
CA GLN A 234 -35.41 19.20 -7.59
C GLN A 234 -35.37 17.85 -8.30
N ASP A 235 -36.24 17.61 -9.28
CA ASP A 235 -36.26 16.36 -10.03
C ASP A 235 -35.11 16.31 -11.04
N VAL A 236 -34.78 17.44 -11.66
CA VAL A 236 -33.63 17.53 -12.56
C VAL A 236 -32.31 17.48 -11.78
N ILE A 237 -32.21 18.19 -10.65
CA ILE A 237 -31.04 18.13 -9.75
C ILE A 237 -30.77 16.69 -9.32
N ARG A 238 -31.79 15.95 -8.89
CA ARG A 238 -31.64 14.53 -8.53
C ARG A 238 -31.20 13.66 -9.68
N LYS A 239 -31.77 13.83 -10.88
CA LYS A 239 -31.38 13.04 -12.06
C LYS A 239 -29.94 13.32 -12.48
N LEU A 240 -29.51 14.57 -12.40
CA LEU A 240 -28.11 14.97 -12.67
C LEU A 240 -27.16 14.39 -11.61
N ALA A 241 -27.55 14.47 -10.33
CA ALA A 241 -26.79 13.88 -9.23
C ALA A 241 -26.70 12.35 -9.36
N ASP A 242 -27.79 11.66 -9.71
CA ASP A 242 -27.82 10.21 -9.94
C ASP A 242 -26.91 9.80 -11.11
N LEU A 243 -26.83 10.63 -12.15
CA LEU A 243 -25.97 10.38 -13.31
C LEU A 243 -24.48 10.45 -12.93
N GLU A 244 -24.07 11.41 -12.10
CA GLU A 244 -22.71 11.47 -11.53
C GLU A 244 -22.49 10.35 -10.50
N LEU A 245 -23.47 10.08 -9.63
CA LEU A 245 -23.39 9.04 -8.61
C LEU A 245 -23.15 7.66 -9.22
N ARG A 246 -23.82 7.33 -10.33
CA ARG A 246 -23.58 6.09 -11.10
C ARG A 246 -22.15 6.00 -11.66
N ASP A 247 -21.58 7.13 -12.08
CA ASP A 247 -20.21 7.19 -12.60
C ASP A 247 -19.15 6.97 -11.50
N VAL A 248 -19.43 7.41 -10.26
CA VAL A 248 -18.60 7.12 -9.06
C VAL A 248 -18.97 5.82 -8.33
N GLY A 249 -19.99 5.10 -8.79
CA GLY A 249 -20.42 3.80 -8.25
C GLY A 249 -21.27 3.88 -6.98
N LEU A 250 -21.92 5.01 -6.73
CA LEU A 250 -22.81 5.28 -5.60
C LEU A 250 -24.28 5.34 -6.07
N LYS A 251 -25.23 5.09 -5.17
CA LYS A 251 -26.68 5.11 -5.48
C LYS A 251 -27.35 6.27 -4.75
N ALA A 252 -28.18 7.05 -5.45
CA ALA A 252 -28.92 8.15 -4.84
C ALA A 252 -29.96 7.63 -3.81
N PRO A 253 -30.19 8.33 -2.69
CA PRO A 253 -31.27 8.01 -1.76
C PRO A 253 -32.65 8.09 -2.45
N PRO A 254 -33.61 7.21 -2.12
CA PRO A 254 -34.95 7.25 -2.70
C PRO A 254 -35.69 8.54 -2.34
N ALA A 255 -36.40 9.12 -3.33
CA ALA A 255 -37.09 10.41 -3.24
C ALA A 255 -38.12 10.56 -2.09
N ALA A 256 -38.53 9.44 -1.47
CA ALA A 256 -39.48 9.43 -0.36
C ALA A 256 -38.89 9.92 0.98
N GLU A 257 -37.56 9.94 1.12
CA GLU A 257 -36.90 10.30 2.39
C GLU A 257 -36.56 11.79 2.49
N ALA A 258 -36.26 12.44 1.35
CA ALA A 258 -35.93 13.88 1.28
C ALA A 258 -37.14 14.83 1.42
N ALA A 259 -38.37 14.32 1.35
CA ALA A 259 -39.59 15.11 1.53
C ALA A 259 -40.12 15.10 2.98
N ARG A 260 -39.47 14.36 3.90
CA ARG A 260 -39.86 14.24 5.32
C ARG A 260 -38.96 14.98 6.31
N THR A 261 -37.89 15.63 5.84
CA THR A 261 -36.99 16.51 6.63
C THR A 261 -37.18 17.95 6.20
#